data_AF-A0A950CYP4-F1
#
_entry.id   AF-A0A950CYP4-F1
#
_cell.length_a   1.000
_cell.length_b   1.000
_cell.length_c   1.000
_cell.angle_alpha   90.00
_cell.angle_beta   90.00
_cell.angle_gamma   90.00
#
_symmetry.space_group_name_H-M   'P 1'
#
loop_
_entity.id
_entity.type
_entity.pdbx_description
1 polymer ?
#
loop_
_entity_poly.entity_id
_entity_poly.type
_entity_poly.pdbx_seq_one_letter_code
_entity_poly.pdbx_strand_id
1 'polypeptide(L)' 'MKASFPIAYADAFAAALAQKHDCALVTGDPELRAVDRLNIHWIGR' A
#
# COMPACT_ATOMS: atom_id res chain seq x y z
N MET A 1 18.30 -1.12 15.74
CA MET A 1 16.84 -1.40 15.76
C MET A 1 16.08 -0.08 15.60
N LYS A 2 16.09 0.54 14.41
CA LYS A 2 15.35 1.80 14.12
C LYS A 2 15.04 2.00 12.63
N ALA A 3 15.31 0.98 11.80
CA ALA A 3 15.29 1.08 10.34
C ALA A 3 14.31 0.10 9.67
N SER A 4 13.54 -0.68 10.44
CA SER A 4 12.64 -1.72 9.90
C SER A 4 11.21 -1.25 9.63
N PHE A 5 10.87 0.00 9.96
CA PHE A 5 9.51 0.53 9.86
C PHE A 5 9.24 1.70 8.89
N PRO A 6 10.22 2.31 8.18
CA PRO A 6 9.87 3.39 7.26
C PRO A 6 9.06 2.89 6.05
N ILE A 7 9.31 1.66 5.60
CA ILE A 7 8.59 1.05 4.47
C ILE A 7 7.15 0.73 4.89
N ALA A 8 6.96 0.01 6.01
CA ALA A 8 5.63 -0.32 6.53
C ALA A 8 4.74 0.91 6.82
N TYR A 9 5.31 2.04 7.25
CA TYR A 9 4.54 3.28 7.41
C TYR A 9 4.15 3.91 6.06
N ALA A 10 5.06 3.87 5.07
CA ALA A 10 4.75 4.37 3.72
C ALA A 10 3.63 3.55 3.08
N ASP A 11 3.61 2.23 3.28
CA ASP A 11 2.57 1.33 2.78
C ASP A 11 1.23 1.64 3.42
N ALA A 12 1.20 1.77 4.76
CA ALA A 12 -0.01 2.16 5.49
C ALA A 12 -0.52 3.55 5.10
N PHE A 13 0.40 4.50 4.85
CA PHE A 13 0.06 5.84 4.38
C PHE A 13 -0.55 5.80 2.97
N ALA A 14 0.06 5.06 2.04
CA ALA A 14 -0.43 4.94 0.68
C ALA A 14 -1.79 4.23 0.63
N ALA A 15 -1.97 3.18 1.44
CA ALA A 15 -3.24 2.50 1.69
C ALA A 15 -4.32 3.44 2.23
N ALA A 16 -4.02 4.24 3.26
CA ALA A 16 -4.98 5.18 3.83
C ALA A 16 -5.33 6.31 2.86
N LEU A 17 -4.35 6.80 2.09
CA LEU A 17 -4.54 7.85 1.10
C LEU A 17 -5.42 7.37 -0.05
N ALA A 18 -5.17 6.17 -0.56
CA ALA A 18 -5.97 5.57 -1.62
C ALA A 18 -7.42 5.32 -1.20
N GLN A 19 -7.64 4.84 0.03
CA GLN A 19 -8.99 4.71 0.60
C GLN A 19 -9.68 6.07 0.76
N LYS A 20 -8.96 7.09 1.25
CA LYS A 20 -9.52 8.43 1.46
C LYS A 20 -9.96 9.10 0.16
N HIS A 21 -9.23 8.86 -0.92
CA HIS A 21 -9.49 9.45 -2.23
C HIS A 21 -10.26 8.52 -3.18
N ASP A 22 -10.71 7.36 -2.69
CA ASP A 22 -11.39 6.31 -3.47
C ASP A 22 -10.67 6.01 -4.80
N CYS A 23 -9.33 5.91 -4.73
CA CYS A 23 -8.47 5.78 -5.89
C CYS A 23 -7.65 4.49 -5.84
N ALA A 24 -7.15 4.07 -7.02
CA ALA A 24 -6.38 2.85 -7.11
C ALA A 24 -4.95 3.05 -6.56
N LEU A 25 -4.56 2.23 -5.60
CA LEU A 25 -3.20 2.17 -5.08
C LEU A 25 -2.32 1.36 -6.04
N VAL A 26 -1.33 2.00 -6.64
CA VAL A 26 -0.37 1.34 -7.52
C VAL A 26 0.78 0.80 -6.68
N THR A 27 0.97 -0.52 -6.63
CA THR A 27 2.06 -1.15 -5.87
C THR A 27 2.51 -2.47 -6.50
N GLY A 28 3.75 -2.86 -6.24
CA GLY A 28 4.29 -4.19 -6.51
C GLY A 28 4.48 -5.02 -5.25
N ASP A 29 4.14 -4.48 -4.08
CA ASP A 29 4.36 -5.14 -2.79
C ASP A 29 3.20 -6.10 -2.43
N PRO A 30 3.45 -7.42 -2.32
CA PRO A 30 2.43 -8.40 -1.97
C PRO A 30 1.80 -8.19 -0.58
N GLU A 31 2.45 -7.49 0.35
CA GLU A 31 1.89 -7.25 1.70
C GLU A 31 0.61 -6.40 1.65
N LEU A 32 0.51 -5.49 0.68
CA LEU A 32 -0.68 -4.65 0.48
C LEU A 32 -1.87 -5.44 -0.05
N ARG A 33 -1.65 -6.61 -0.65
CA ARG A 33 -2.70 -7.48 -1.19
C ARG A 33 -3.63 -8.06 -0.12
N ALA A 34 -3.17 -8.10 1.14
CA ALA A 34 -3.96 -8.55 2.29
C ALA A 34 -5.03 -7.53 2.73
N VAL A 35 -5.03 -6.32 2.16
CA VAL A 35 -6.00 -5.28 2.51
C VAL A 35 -7.16 -5.29 1.51
N ASP A 36 -8.20 -6.08 1.81
CA ASP A 36 -9.39 -6.29 0.95
C ASP A 36 -10.17 -5.00 0.58
N ARG A 37 -9.93 -3.88 1.27
CA ARG A 37 -10.64 -2.61 1.06
C ARG A 37 -9.94 -1.65 0.11
N LEU A 38 -8.86 -2.06 -0.53
CA LEU A 38 -8.08 -1.24 -1.44
C LEU A 38 -8.25 -1.69 -2.89
N ASN A 39 -8.53 -0.73 -3.77
CA ASN A 39 -8.40 -0.94 -5.21
C ASN A 39 -6.91 -0.95 -5.54
N ILE A 40 -6.32 -2.13 -5.72
CA ILE A 40 -4.87 -2.24 -5.98
C ILE A 40 -4.61 -2.45 -7.46
N HIS A 41 -3.76 -1.60 -8.03
CA HIS A 41 -3.22 -1.75 -9.37
C HIS A 41 -1.78 -2.30 -9.30
N TRP A 42 -1.61 -3.55 -9.74
CA TRP A 42 -0.33 -4.24 -9.66
C TRP A 42 0.62 -3.78 -10.75
N ILE A 43 1.83 -3.36 -10.37
CA ILE A 43 2.92 -3.04 -11.30
C ILE A 43 4.12 -3.94 -11.04
N GLY A 44 4.78 -4.36 -12.14
CA GLY A 44 5.85 -5.34 -12.12
C GLY A 44 5.34 -6.74 -12.49
N ARG A 45 5.91 -7.29 -13.57
CA ARG A 45 5.76 -8.68 -14.01
C ARG A 45 7.04 -9.43 -13.66
#